data_AF-A0A0A1WPR1-F1
#
_entry.id   AF-A0A0A1WPR1-F1
#
_cell.length_a   1.000
_cell.length_b   1.000
_cell.length_c   1.000
_cell.angle_alpha   90.00
_cell.angle_beta   90.00
_cell.angle_gamma   90.00
#
_symmetry.space_group_name_H-M   'P 1'
#
loop_
_entity.id
_entity.type
_entity.pdbx_description
1 polymer ?
#
loop_
_entity_poly.entity_id
_entity_poly.type
_entity_poly.pdbx_seq_one_letter_code
_entity_poly.pdbx_strand_id
1 'polypeptide(L)'
;MSTFCVKNNSVKMDLPVLLANLKKSCGLWFLNEQPTSVLLNNENTNLSSYGNITTATVEILRHGLRTKSENTILVGSIPAIGLSSENICNEDTDWLKKIVDDFEWVCRSAQIRDSFVADFTSQLPAYGSINQIESSTSAVNESEEYFIERFLRTWVLRNLQSNCLSVCLQVLVAEKELLNTYYTEEAFLRNEAYSTALFICLSAVELNQYSLL
;
A
#
# COMPACT_ATOMS: atom_id res chain seq x y z
N MET A 1 15.45 -36.73 24.28
CA MET A 1 14.35 -36.18 23.47
C MET A 1 14.15 -34.74 23.88
N SER A 2 14.57 -33.79 23.06
CA SER A 2 14.26 -32.37 23.25
C SER A 2 13.97 -31.78 21.88
N THR A 3 12.69 -31.56 21.60
CA THR A 3 12.21 -30.95 20.37
C THR A 3 12.42 -29.45 20.47
N PHE A 4 13.36 -28.93 19.68
CA PHE A 4 13.45 -27.50 19.41
C PHE A 4 12.25 -27.10 18.55
N CYS A 5 11.30 -26.38 19.16
CA CYS A 5 10.25 -25.69 18.45
C CYS A 5 10.85 -24.41 17.86
N VAL A 6 11.17 -24.44 16.57
CA VAL A 6 11.50 -23.24 15.80
C VAL A 6 10.19 -22.44 15.65
N LYS A 7 10.04 -21.41 16.49
CA LYS A 7 9.03 -20.37 16.25
C LYS A 7 9.52 -19.52 15.10
N ASN A 8 8.86 -19.64 13.95
CA ASN A 8 9.00 -18.69 12.84
C ASN A 8 8.55 -17.31 13.34
N ASN A 9 9.52 -16.45 13.66
CA ASN A 9 9.29 -15.06 14.02
C ASN A 9 9.01 -14.25 12.73
N SER A 10 7.77 -14.31 12.25
CA SER A 10 7.20 -13.18 11.53
C SER A 10 6.86 -12.14 12.59
N VAL A 11 7.72 -11.14 12.78
CA VAL A 11 7.49 -10.07 13.75
C VAL A 11 6.37 -9.19 13.22
N LYS A 12 5.13 -9.51 13.61
CA LYS A 12 3.98 -8.61 13.43
C LYS A 12 4.32 -7.30 14.15
N MET A 13 4.62 -6.23 13.40
CA MET A 13 4.94 -4.93 14.00
C MET A 13 3.70 -4.34 14.66
N ASP A 14 3.83 -3.89 15.91
CA ASP A 14 2.73 -3.27 16.64
C ASP A 14 2.39 -1.87 16.05
N LEU A 15 1.11 -1.49 16.12
CA LEU A 15 0.59 -0.21 15.61
C LEU A 15 1.40 1.03 16.08
N PRO A 16 1.82 1.15 17.37
CA PRO A 16 2.64 2.28 17.81
C PRO A 16 3.99 2.37 17.10
N VAL A 17 4.61 1.23 16.77
CA VAL A 17 5.93 1.18 16.12
C VAL A 17 5.80 1.67 14.68
N LEU A 18 4.77 1.22 13.97
CA LEU A 18 4.48 1.67 12.60
C LEU A 18 4.26 3.18 12.53
N LEU A 19 3.44 3.73 13.46
CA LEU A 19 3.20 5.17 13.50
C LEU A 19 4.46 5.96 13.90
N ALA A 20 5.25 5.44 14.85
CA ALA A 20 6.51 6.08 15.25
C ALA A 20 7.52 6.13 14.10
N ASN A 21 7.61 5.05 13.31
CA ASN A 21 8.46 5.00 12.12
C ASN A 21 8.01 6.03 11.09
N LEU A 22 6.71 6.15 10.82
CA LEU A 22 6.18 7.16 9.91
C LEU A 22 6.51 8.58 10.40
N LYS A 23 6.24 8.90 11.67
CA LYS A 23 6.55 10.21 12.26
C LYS A 23 8.03 10.56 12.13
N LYS A 24 8.91 9.60 12.39
CA LYS A 24 10.36 9.76 12.21
C LYS A 24 10.71 10.04 10.75
N SER A 25 10.12 9.31 9.81
CA SER A 25 10.31 9.52 8.37
C SER A 25 9.86 10.91 7.92
N CYS A 26 8.68 11.38 8.36
CA CYS A 26 8.21 12.73 8.08
C CYS A 26 9.13 13.79 8.71
N GLY A 27 9.57 13.60 9.96
CA GLY A 27 10.52 14.51 10.61
C GLY A 27 11.86 14.62 9.87
N LEU A 28 12.41 13.49 9.40
CA LEU A 28 13.64 13.47 8.61
C LEU A 28 13.47 14.18 7.26
N TRP A 29 12.30 14.05 6.62
CA TRP A 29 11.99 14.75 5.38
C TRP A 29 12.08 16.27 5.57
N PHE A 30 11.45 16.82 6.62
CA PHE A 30 11.53 18.25 6.94
C PHE A 30 12.95 18.73 7.29
N LEU A 31 13.76 17.89 7.93
CA LEU A 31 15.16 18.23 8.24
C LEU A 31 16.02 18.25 6.97
N ASN A 32 15.74 17.38 6.00
CA ASN A 32 16.50 17.24 4.77
C ASN A 32 16.06 18.24 3.67
N GLU A 33 14.79 18.65 3.65
CA GLU A 33 14.25 19.63 2.70
C GLU A 33 14.37 21.09 3.14
N GLN A 34 15.05 21.38 4.26
CA GLN A 34 15.43 22.76 4.54
C GLN A 34 16.29 23.33 3.40
N PRO A 35 16.09 24.60 3.00
CA PRO A 35 16.65 25.13 1.77
C PRO A 35 18.16 25.31 1.90
N THR A 36 18.92 24.27 1.59
CA THR A 36 20.27 24.47 1.06
C THR A 36 20.07 25.12 -0.31
N SER A 37 20.52 26.36 -0.44
CA SER A 37 20.37 27.27 -1.57
C SER A 37 21.09 26.81 -2.85
N VAL A 38 20.89 25.58 -3.29
CA VAL A 38 21.54 25.04 -4.49
C VAL A 38 20.48 24.32 -5.33
N LEU A 39 19.84 25.11 -6.18
CA LEU A 39 19.16 24.67 -7.40
C LEU A 39 20.16 23.89 -8.26
N LEU A 40 20.29 22.59 -8.01
CA LEU A 40 20.79 21.66 -9.01
C LEU A 40 19.66 20.71 -9.34
N ASN A 41 19.01 21.00 -10.46
CA ASN A 41 18.13 20.12 -11.20
C ASN A 41 18.72 18.71 -11.22
N ASN A 42 18.25 17.85 -10.33
CA ASN A 42 18.53 16.44 -10.37
C ASN A 42 17.21 15.76 -10.09
N GLU A 43 16.56 15.23 -11.12
CA GLU A 43 15.32 14.45 -10.97
C GLU A 43 15.51 13.20 -10.08
N ASN A 44 16.76 12.85 -9.76
CA ASN A 44 17.14 11.81 -8.82
C ASN A 44 17.00 12.19 -7.33
N THR A 45 16.90 13.48 -6.96
CA THR A 45 16.76 13.88 -5.54
C THR A 45 15.35 13.65 -5.02
N ASN A 46 14.31 13.86 -5.86
CA ASN A 46 12.91 13.64 -5.50
C ASN A 46 12.60 12.16 -5.15
N LEU A 47 13.29 11.21 -5.80
CA LEU A 47 13.14 9.78 -5.49
C LEU A 47 13.74 9.43 -4.11
N SER A 48 14.79 10.14 -3.69
CA SER A 48 15.40 9.97 -2.37
C SER A 48 14.60 10.64 -1.25
N SER A 49 13.97 11.78 -1.53
CA SER A 49 13.31 12.59 -0.49
C SER A 49 12.17 11.84 0.21
N TYR A 50 11.29 11.23 -0.58
CA TYR A 50 10.16 10.46 -0.05
C TYR A 50 10.49 9.02 0.32
N GLY A 51 11.75 8.57 0.18
CA GLY A 51 12.11 7.16 0.32
C GLY A 51 11.70 6.57 1.69
N ASN A 52 12.00 7.28 2.78
CA ASN A 52 11.68 6.83 4.14
C ASN A 52 10.17 6.87 4.43
N ILE A 53 9.47 7.90 3.94
CA ILE A 53 8.01 8.04 4.10
C ILE A 53 7.30 6.94 3.31
N THR A 54 7.78 6.67 2.10
CA THR A 54 7.26 5.61 1.23
C THR A 54 7.37 4.26 1.92
N THR A 55 8.55 3.89 2.43
CA THR A 55 8.75 2.62 3.13
C THR A 55 7.84 2.49 4.35
N ALA A 56 7.82 3.50 5.23
CA ALA A 56 6.99 3.46 6.44
C ALA A 56 5.49 3.38 6.11
N THR A 57 5.04 4.05 5.05
CA THR A 57 3.64 4.00 4.62
C THR A 57 3.30 2.65 4.00
N VAL A 58 4.20 2.04 3.23
CA VAL A 58 3.99 0.68 2.70
C VAL A 58 3.90 -0.34 3.84
N GLU A 59 4.74 -0.24 4.88
CA GLU A 59 4.63 -1.10 6.07
C GLU A 59 3.25 -0.98 6.73
N ILE A 60 2.73 0.25 6.85
CA ILE A 60 1.38 0.51 7.35
C ILE A 60 0.30 -0.11 6.44
N LEU A 61 0.39 0.08 5.12
CA LEU A 61 -0.58 -0.45 4.16
C LEU A 61 -0.55 -1.98 4.07
N ARG A 62 0.58 -2.61 4.40
CA ARG A 62 0.68 -4.07 4.49
C ARG A 62 0.21 -4.61 5.84
N HIS A 63 0.16 -3.79 6.89
CA HIS A 63 -0.25 -4.24 8.22
C HIS A 63 -1.72 -4.69 8.23
N GLY A 64 -1.91 -6.00 8.29
CA GLY A 64 -3.21 -6.64 8.29
C GLY A 64 -3.85 -6.74 6.90
N LEU A 65 -3.10 -6.52 5.81
CA LEU A 65 -3.55 -6.79 4.45
C LEU A 65 -3.65 -8.31 4.25
N ARG A 66 -4.82 -8.79 3.80
CA ARG A 66 -5.10 -10.19 3.52
C ARG A 66 -4.38 -10.60 2.24
N THR A 67 -3.56 -11.64 2.31
CA THR A 67 -3.00 -12.32 1.13
C THR A 67 -3.76 -13.63 0.89
N LYS A 68 -3.74 -14.15 -0.33
CA LYS A 68 -4.56 -15.31 -0.71
C LYS A 68 -4.27 -16.56 0.15
N SER A 69 -3.06 -16.64 0.70
CA SER A 69 -2.61 -17.75 1.56
C SER A 69 -3.43 -17.93 2.85
N GLU A 70 -4.12 -16.90 3.37
CA GLU A 70 -4.88 -17.02 4.61
C GLU A 70 -6.27 -17.67 4.42
N ASN A 71 -6.80 -17.70 3.20
CA ASN A 71 -8.15 -18.21 2.91
C ASN A 71 -8.19 -19.73 2.66
N THR A 72 -7.05 -20.38 2.43
CA THR A 72 -7.02 -21.82 2.09
C THR A 72 -7.20 -22.74 3.30
N ILE A 73 -7.17 -22.22 4.54
CA ILE A 73 -7.26 -23.05 5.76
C ILE A 73 -8.70 -23.20 6.27
N LEU A 74 -9.68 -22.50 5.70
CA LEU A 74 -11.07 -22.49 6.19
C LEU A 74 -12.11 -23.03 5.19
N VAL A 75 -11.72 -23.92 4.28
CA VAL A 75 -12.69 -24.78 3.55
C VAL A 75 -12.76 -26.12 4.25
N GLY A 76 -13.74 -26.23 5.14
CA GLY A 76 -14.13 -27.47 5.81
C GLY A 76 -14.42 -28.59 4.80
N SER A 77 -13.92 -29.77 5.16
CA SER A 77 -13.99 -31.02 4.39
C SER A 77 -15.43 -31.42 4.03
N ILE A 78 -15.69 -31.69 2.75
CA ILE A 78 -16.73 -32.61 2.29
C ILE A 78 -16.14 -33.46 1.14
N PRO A 79 -16.28 -34.80 1.13
CA PRO A 79 -15.59 -35.65 0.16
C PRO A 79 -16.37 -35.84 -1.15
N ALA A 80 -15.59 -35.80 -2.24
CA ALA A 80 -15.66 -36.56 -3.49
C ALA A 80 -16.99 -36.67 -4.29
N ILE A 81 -16.95 -36.23 -5.56
CA ILE A 81 -16.97 -37.04 -6.80
C ILE A 81 -17.34 -36.11 -7.99
N GLY A 82 -16.59 -36.18 -9.09
CA GLY A 82 -17.10 -35.81 -10.42
C GLY A 82 -16.27 -34.79 -11.21
N LEU A 83 -15.61 -35.30 -12.25
CA LEU A 83 -14.84 -34.63 -13.31
C LEU A 83 -15.41 -33.30 -13.86
N SER A 84 -14.52 -32.32 -14.05
CA SER A 84 -14.31 -31.70 -15.37
C SER A 84 -12.96 -30.98 -15.40
N SER A 85 -12.01 -31.57 -16.14
CA SER A 85 -10.73 -30.97 -16.49
C SER A 85 -10.97 -29.92 -17.57
N GLU A 86 -10.98 -28.64 -17.19
CA GLU A 86 -10.52 -27.52 -18.01
C GLU A 86 -10.63 -26.24 -17.18
N ASN A 87 -9.54 -25.44 -17.15
CA ASN A 87 -9.45 -24.05 -16.68
C ASN A 87 -9.01 -23.74 -15.23
N ILE A 88 -7.97 -24.40 -14.69
CA ILE A 88 -7.49 -24.18 -13.30
C ILE A 88 -6.39 -23.08 -13.17
N CYS A 89 -5.94 -22.40 -14.23
CA CYS A 89 -4.75 -21.52 -14.13
C CYS A 89 -4.99 -20.01 -14.25
N ASN A 90 -6.24 -19.51 -14.29
CA ASN A 90 -6.50 -18.06 -14.49
C ASN A 90 -7.02 -17.30 -13.26
N GLU A 91 -7.51 -17.95 -12.22
CA GLU A 91 -8.04 -17.27 -11.03
C GLU A 91 -6.97 -16.71 -10.09
N ASP A 92 -5.71 -17.17 -10.18
CA ASP A 92 -4.66 -16.80 -9.22
C ASP A 92 -4.21 -15.34 -9.31
N THR A 93 -4.31 -14.72 -10.49
CA THR A 93 -3.91 -13.30 -10.68
C THR A 93 -5.09 -12.33 -10.72
N ASP A 94 -6.32 -12.83 -10.72
CA ASP A 94 -7.52 -12.01 -10.93
C ASP A 94 -7.75 -11.05 -9.77
N TRP A 95 -7.55 -11.53 -8.54
CA TRP A 95 -7.66 -10.71 -7.34
C TRP A 95 -6.53 -9.67 -7.24
N LEU A 96 -5.32 -9.97 -7.75
CA LEU A 96 -4.19 -9.02 -7.81
C LEU A 96 -4.46 -7.87 -8.77
N LYS A 97 -5.14 -8.14 -9.89
CA LYS A 97 -5.60 -7.08 -10.78
C LYS A 97 -6.69 -6.25 -10.10
N LYS A 98 -7.61 -6.92 -9.41
CA LYS A 98 -8.69 -6.25 -8.68
C LYS A 98 -8.19 -5.29 -7.59
N ILE A 99 -7.21 -5.69 -6.78
CA ILE A 99 -6.63 -4.78 -5.76
C ILE A 99 -5.97 -3.57 -6.42
N VAL A 100 -5.27 -3.76 -7.55
CA VAL A 100 -4.71 -2.64 -8.32
C VAL A 100 -5.81 -1.70 -8.82
N ASP A 101 -6.84 -2.24 -9.44
CA ASP A 101 -7.96 -1.46 -9.98
C ASP A 101 -8.71 -0.68 -8.90
N ASP A 102 -8.96 -1.32 -7.75
CA ASP A 102 -9.66 -0.70 -6.61
C ASP A 102 -8.80 0.43 -5.98
N PHE A 103 -7.47 0.26 -5.87
CA PHE A 103 -6.56 1.32 -5.41
C PHE A 103 -6.43 2.47 -6.43
N GLU A 104 -6.46 2.17 -7.73
CA GLU A 104 -6.51 3.22 -8.76
C GLU A 104 -7.85 3.95 -8.75
N TRP A 105 -8.95 3.26 -8.47
CA TRP A 105 -10.25 3.88 -8.23
C TRP A 105 -10.21 4.83 -7.03
N VAL A 106 -9.59 4.43 -5.91
CA VAL A 106 -9.39 5.29 -4.74
C VAL A 106 -8.69 6.60 -5.10
N CYS A 107 -7.62 6.53 -5.90
CA CYS A 107 -6.91 7.73 -6.37
C CYS A 107 -7.82 8.66 -7.18
N ARG A 108 -8.58 8.12 -8.15
CA ARG A 108 -9.49 8.92 -8.97
C ARG A 108 -10.59 9.56 -8.13
N SER A 109 -11.15 8.82 -7.17
CA SER A 109 -12.16 9.32 -6.25
C SER A 109 -11.65 10.44 -5.35
N ALA A 110 -10.40 10.34 -4.88
CA ALA A 110 -9.74 11.39 -4.10
C ALA A 110 -9.52 12.66 -4.93
N GLN A 111 -9.04 12.51 -6.16
CA GLN A 111 -8.83 13.63 -7.08
C GLN A 111 -10.12 14.37 -7.40
N ILE A 112 -11.25 13.65 -7.58
CA ILE A 112 -12.56 14.29 -7.78
C ILE A 112 -12.96 15.11 -6.55
N ARG A 113 -12.73 14.58 -5.34
CA ARG A 113 -13.07 15.26 -4.08
C ARG A 113 -12.28 16.55 -3.89
N ASP A 114 -11.02 16.57 -4.31
CA ASP A 114 -10.17 17.77 -4.31
C ASP A 114 -10.47 18.70 -5.50
N SER A 115 -10.77 18.17 -6.69
CA SER A 115 -11.03 18.96 -7.90
C SER A 115 -12.40 19.65 -7.92
N PHE A 116 -13.33 19.30 -7.01
CA PHE A 116 -14.49 20.17 -6.78
C PHE A 116 -14.10 21.55 -6.18
N VAL A 117 -12.81 21.78 -5.91
CA VAL A 117 -12.22 23.10 -5.60
C VAL A 117 -11.37 23.67 -6.76
N ALA A 118 -11.03 22.90 -7.81
CA ALA A 118 -10.27 23.40 -8.96
C ALA A 118 -10.62 22.71 -10.29
N ASP A 119 -11.00 23.55 -11.27
CA ASP A 119 -11.46 23.22 -12.62
C ASP A 119 -10.77 22.05 -13.33
N PHE A 120 -11.59 21.25 -14.02
CA PHE A 120 -11.19 20.20 -14.95
C PHE A 120 -10.20 20.71 -15.99
N THR A 121 -8.91 20.41 -15.86
CA THR A 121 -8.00 20.11 -16.99
C THR A 121 -6.59 19.75 -16.50
N SER A 122 -6.26 18.46 -16.48
CA SER A 122 -4.89 18.02 -16.77
C SER A 122 -4.92 16.62 -17.38
N GLN A 123 -4.44 16.51 -18.62
CA GLN A 123 -4.23 15.27 -19.36
C GLN A 123 -3.36 14.28 -18.56
N LEU A 124 -3.84 13.04 -18.46
CA LEU A 124 -3.09 11.91 -17.92
C LEU A 124 -2.08 11.37 -18.96
N PRO A 125 -0.85 11.00 -18.58
CA PRO A 125 0.02 10.21 -19.45
C PRO A 125 -0.54 8.79 -19.58
N ALA A 126 -0.58 8.27 -20.81
CA ALA A 126 -0.88 6.87 -21.06
C ALA A 126 0.27 5.99 -20.54
N TYR A 127 0.00 5.09 -19.60
CA TYR A 127 1.00 4.15 -19.07
C TYR A 127 0.80 2.73 -19.59
N GLY A 128 1.95 2.11 -19.90
CA GLY A 128 2.08 0.87 -20.66
C GLY A 128 1.71 -0.41 -19.92
N SER A 129 1.20 -1.35 -20.72
CA SER A 129 0.98 -2.77 -20.40
C SER A 129 2.23 -3.41 -19.78
N ILE A 130 2.07 -3.99 -18.60
CA ILE A 130 3.05 -4.93 -18.03
C ILE A 130 2.86 -6.27 -18.75
N ASN A 131 3.79 -6.62 -19.63
CA ASN A 131 3.84 -7.94 -20.28
C ASN A 131 4.94 -8.81 -19.65
N GLN A 132 4.63 -10.11 -19.56
CA GLN A 132 5.47 -11.28 -19.27
C GLN A 132 5.79 -11.61 -17.79
N ILE A 133 5.11 -12.65 -17.32
CA ILE A 133 5.56 -13.54 -16.25
C ILE A 133 5.85 -14.88 -16.94
N GLU A 134 7.13 -15.26 -17.04
CA GLU A 134 7.53 -16.63 -17.39
C GLU A 134 7.59 -17.47 -16.11
N SER A 135 6.91 -18.61 -16.14
CA SER A 135 6.71 -19.50 -15.00
C SER A 135 7.91 -20.41 -14.74
N SER A 136 8.25 -20.59 -13.46
CA SER A 136 8.92 -21.78 -12.94
C SER A 136 8.44 -22.05 -11.51
N THR A 137 8.02 -23.29 -11.29
CA THR A 137 7.14 -23.78 -10.22
C THR A 137 7.84 -23.92 -8.87
N SER A 138 7.18 -23.41 -7.81
CA SER A 138 7.48 -23.43 -6.35
C SER A 138 7.58 -22.03 -5.68
N ALA A 139 7.57 -20.95 -6.47
CA ALA A 139 7.80 -19.56 -6.05
C ALA A 139 6.55 -18.66 -6.00
N VAL A 140 5.34 -19.22 -5.95
CA VAL A 140 4.09 -18.46 -6.14
C VAL A 140 3.85 -17.44 -5.01
N ASN A 141 4.16 -17.79 -3.75
CA ASN A 141 3.94 -16.90 -2.61
C ASN A 141 4.94 -15.74 -2.55
N GLU A 142 6.22 -16.00 -2.87
CA GLU A 142 7.25 -14.95 -2.94
C GLU A 142 6.96 -13.96 -4.08
N SER A 143 6.38 -14.44 -5.19
CA SER A 143 5.98 -13.60 -6.31
C SER A 143 4.80 -12.68 -5.97
N GLU A 144 3.83 -13.13 -5.18
CA GLU A 144 2.64 -12.36 -4.80
C GLU A 144 3.00 -11.24 -3.82
N GLU A 145 3.75 -11.56 -2.76
CA GLU A 145 4.19 -10.59 -1.75
C GLU A 145 5.07 -9.51 -2.38
N TYR A 146 6.01 -9.91 -3.24
CA TYR A 146 6.86 -9.00 -3.99
C TYR A 146 6.06 -8.09 -4.94
N PHE A 147 5.04 -8.65 -5.64
CA PHE A 147 4.17 -7.86 -6.50
C PHE A 147 3.41 -6.79 -5.71
N ILE A 148 2.77 -7.18 -4.60
CA ILE A 148 1.99 -6.26 -3.75
C ILE A 148 2.91 -5.18 -3.17
N GLU A 149 4.08 -5.55 -2.65
CA GLU A 149 5.05 -4.60 -2.11
C GLU A 149 5.47 -3.59 -3.19
N ARG A 150 5.84 -4.07 -4.38
CA ARG A 150 6.25 -3.22 -5.51
C ARG A 150 5.11 -2.30 -5.95
N PHE A 151 3.90 -2.82 -6.04
CA PHE A 151 2.71 -2.05 -6.39
C PHE A 151 2.46 -0.94 -5.36
N LEU A 152 2.33 -1.28 -4.08
CA LEU A 152 2.08 -0.32 -3.01
C LEU A 152 3.18 0.73 -2.94
N ARG A 153 4.44 0.34 -3.09
CA ARG A 153 5.58 1.28 -3.10
C ARG A 153 5.47 2.30 -4.23
N THR A 154 5.12 1.83 -5.44
CA THR A 154 4.96 2.69 -6.61
C THR A 154 3.76 3.62 -6.44
N TRP A 155 2.64 3.07 -5.96
CA TRP A 155 1.40 3.81 -5.71
C TRP A 155 1.59 4.90 -4.64
N VAL A 156 2.19 4.57 -3.50
CA VAL A 156 2.49 5.52 -2.41
C VAL A 156 3.38 6.65 -2.90
N LEU A 157 4.50 6.31 -3.54
CA LEU A 157 5.45 7.30 -4.03
C LEU A 157 4.81 8.27 -5.03
N ARG A 158 4.04 7.74 -6.00
CA ARG A 158 3.35 8.54 -7.02
C ARG A 158 2.37 9.53 -6.39
N ASN A 159 1.59 9.09 -5.41
CA ASN A 159 0.59 9.94 -4.77
C ASN A 159 1.23 10.97 -3.82
N LEU A 160 2.35 10.64 -3.16
CA LEU A 160 3.15 11.62 -2.41
C LEU A 160 3.68 12.73 -3.33
N GLN A 161 4.24 12.37 -4.49
CA GLN A 161 4.74 13.35 -5.47
C GLN A 161 3.61 14.23 -6.04
N SER A 162 2.37 13.75 -5.99
CA SER A 162 1.17 14.47 -6.44
C SER A 162 0.46 15.19 -5.30
N ASN A 163 1.03 15.20 -4.08
CA ASN A 163 0.47 15.80 -2.86
C ASN A 163 -0.97 15.36 -2.55
N CYS A 164 -1.32 14.10 -2.82
CA CYS A 164 -2.70 13.61 -2.68
C CYS A 164 -2.84 12.27 -1.95
N LEU A 165 -1.74 11.69 -1.44
CA LEU A 165 -1.75 10.43 -0.71
C LEU A 165 -2.60 10.51 0.56
N SER A 166 -2.55 11.60 1.33
CA SER A 166 -3.39 11.71 2.54
C SER A 166 -4.89 11.62 2.21
N VAL A 167 -5.35 12.29 1.15
CA VAL A 167 -6.74 12.24 0.69
C VAL A 167 -7.09 10.88 0.10
N CYS A 168 -6.19 10.26 -0.66
CA CYS A 168 -6.36 8.89 -1.17
C CYS A 168 -6.61 7.90 -0.02
N LEU A 169 -5.81 7.97 1.05
CA LEU A 169 -5.95 7.07 2.19
C LEU A 169 -7.22 7.36 3.01
N GLN A 170 -7.66 8.62 3.09
CA GLN A 170 -8.96 8.95 3.68
C GLN A 170 -10.13 8.33 2.88
N VAL A 171 -10.07 8.34 1.54
CA VAL A 171 -11.06 7.67 0.70
C VAL A 171 -11.04 6.16 0.92
N LEU A 172 -9.85 5.54 0.95
CA LEU A 172 -9.70 4.10 1.21
C LEU A 172 -10.31 3.72 2.56
N VAL A 173 -10.05 4.50 3.62
CA VAL A 173 -10.56 4.22 4.97
C VAL A 173 -12.06 4.49 5.09
N ALA A 174 -12.59 5.47 4.37
CA ALA A 174 -14.04 5.72 4.33
C ALA A 174 -14.81 4.60 3.63
N GLU A 175 -14.18 3.91 2.67
CA GLU A 175 -14.80 2.82 1.92
C GLU A 175 -14.73 1.49 2.68
N LYS A 176 -15.76 1.25 3.50
CA LYS A 176 -15.83 0.08 4.39
C LYS A 176 -15.84 -1.24 3.62
N GLU A 177 -16.40 -1.28 2.42
CA GLU A 177 -16.42 -2.51 1.62
C GLU A 177 -15.01 -2.91 1.16
N LEU A 178 -14.19 -1.95 0.72
CA LEU A 178 -12.79 -2.18 0.35
C LEU A 178 -11.96 -2.59 1.57
N LEU A 179 -12.13 -1.91 2.71
CA LEU A 179 -11.44 -2.32 3.95
C LEU A 179 -11.83 -3.75 4.36
N ASN A 180 -13.12 -4.12 4.30
CA ASN A 180 -13.61 -5.46 4.62
C ASN A 180 -13.08 -6.53 3.68
N THR A 181 -12.90 -6.17 2.42
CA THR A 181 -12.35 -7.07 1.41
C THR A 181 -10.87 -7.36 1.64
N TYR A 182 -10.07 -6.31 1.89
CA TYR A 182 -8.60 -6.43 1.85
C TYR A 182 -7.93 -6.46 3.21
N TYR A 183 -8.57 -6.01 4.28
CA TYR A 183 -7.91 -5.85 5.59
C TYR A 183 -8.57 -6.69 6.68
N THR A 184 -7.74 -7.31 7.51
CA THR A 184 -8.13 -7.95 8.78
C THR A 184 -8.62 -6.91 9.79
N GLU A 185 -9.40 -7.32 10.79
CA GLU A 185 -9.96 -6.40 11.80
C GLU A 185 -8.90 -5.66 12.63
N GLU A 186 -7.72 -6.27 12.79
CA GLU A 186 -6.58 -5.69 13.52
C GLU A 186 -5.70 -4.79 12.63
N ALA A 187 -6.08 -4.56 11.38
CA ALA A 187 -5.29 -3.76 10.44
C ALA A 187 -5.12 -2.31 10.93
N PHE A 188 -3.99 -1.70 10.56
CA PHE A 188 -3.67 -0.34 11.00
C PHE A 188 -4.74 0.65 10.53
N LEU A 189 -5.15 0.53 9.26
CA LEU A 189 -6.13 1.40 8.62
C LEU A 189 -7.53 1.35 9.27
N ARG A 190 -7.86 0.28 9.99
CA ARG A 190 -9.15 0.14 10.68
C ARG A 190 -9.19 0.81 12.05
N ASN A 191 -8.03 1.11 12.63
CA ASN A 191 -7.99 1.80 13.90
C ASN A 191 -8.04 3.31 13.68
N GLU A 192 -9.18 3.92 14.02
CA GLU A 192 -9.48 5.34 13.77
C GLU A 192 -8.41 6.30 14.31
N ALA A 193 -7.88 6.06 15.51
CA ALA A 193 -6.86 6.92 16.10
C ALA A 193 -5.54 6.87 15.30
N TYR A 194 -5.15 5.68 14.86
CA TYR A 194 -3.91 5.49 14.09
C TYR A 194 -4.07 5.94 12.63
N SER A 195 -5.20 5.67 11.99
CA SER A 195 -5.46 6.12 10.62
C SER A 195 -5.55 7.66 10.55
N THR A 196 -6.18 8.30 11.54
CA THR A 196 -6.19 9.76 11.65
C THR A 196 -4.78 10.32 11.82
N ALA A 197 -3.96 9.73 12.68
CA ALA A 197 -2.57 10.16 12.86
C ALA A 197 -1.73 9.97 11.59
N LEU A 198 -1.95 8.89 10.83
CA LEU A 198 -1.35 8.67 9.51
C LEU A 198 -1.71 9.80 8.55
N PHE A 199 -2.99 10.19 8.46
CA PHE A 199 -3.41 11.28 7.57
C PHE A 199 -2.74 12.59 7.96
N ILE A 200 -2.70 12.94 9.23
CA ILE A 200 -2.05 14.15 9.73
C ILE A 200 -0.56 14.16 9.35
N CYS A 201 0.15 13.05 9.55
CA CYS A 201 1.57 12.96 9.22
C CYS A 201 1.85 13.15 7.73
N LEU A 202 0.99 12.61 6.87
CA LEU A 202 1.10 12.74 5.43
C LEU A 202 0.70 14.13 4.95
N SER A 203 -0.42 14.69 5.45
CA SER A 203 -0.84 16.05 5.14
C SER A 203 0.19 17.09 5.58
N ALA A 204 0.89 16.87 6.69
CA ALA A 204 2.00 17.73 7.11
C ALA A 204 3.07 17.83 6.01
N VAL A 205 3.48 16.69 5.45
CA VAL A 205 4.46 16.62 4.36
C VAL A 205 3.92 17.25 3.08
N GLU A 206 2.72 16.85 2.65
CA GLU A 206 2.10 17.30 1.40
C GLU A 206 1.78 18.81 1.38
N LEU A 207 1.46 19.39 2.54
CA LEU A 207 1.25 20.83 2.71
C LEU A 207 2.53 21.59 3.08
N ASN A 208 3.64 20.88 3.31
CA ASN A 208 4.88 21.41 3.85
C ASN A 208 4.67 22.21 5.18
N GLN A 209 3.88 21.65 6.10
CA GLN A 209 3.50 22.25 7.37
C GLN A 209 3.95 21.40 8.57
N TYR A 210 5.18 21.64 9.04
CA TYR A 210 5.77 20.91 10.17
C TYR A 210 4.94 21.00 11.47
N SER A 211 4.19 22.09 11.69
CA SER A 211 3.39 22.30 12.90
C SER A 211 2.26 21.29 13.11
N LEU A 212 1.95 20.46 12.10
CA LEU A 212 0.96 19.39 12.17
C LEU A 212 1.51 18.08 12.77
N LEU A 213 2.83 17.91 12.86
CA LEU A 213 3.50 16.70 13.39
C LEU A 213 3.69 16.71 14.91
#